data_AF-A0A945H3Q7-F1
#
_entry.id   AF-A0A945H3Q7-F1
#
_cell.length_a   1.000
_cell.length_b   1.000
_cell.length_c   1.000
_cell.angle_alpha   90.00
_cell.angle_beta   90.00
_cell.angle_gamma   90.00
#
_symmetry.space_group_name_H-M   'P 1'
#
loop_
_entity.id
_entity.type
_entity.pdbx_description
1 polymer ?
#
loop_
_entity_poly.entity_id
_entity_poly.type
_entity_poly.pdbx_seq_one_letter_code
_entity_poly.pdbx_strand_id
1 'polypeptide(L)' 'MKKNIFREYDIRGEVGIDFTVGDAYFIARGILSYLKSTPSGLRRIILARDGRAHSEAIHSQVVRAFTEASIDVV' A
#
# COMPACT_ATOMS: atom_id res chain seq x y z
N MET A 1 0.12 -8.02 10.98
CA MET A 1 0.18 -6.55 11.13
C MET A 1 -0.16 -6.06 12.55
N LYS A 2 0.77 -5.39 13.23
CA LYS A 2 0.52 -4.72 14.51
C LYS A 2 -0.10 -3.33 14.32
N LYS A 3 -0.86 -2.84 15.31
CA LYS A 3 -1.55 -1.54 15.23
C LYS A 3 -0.62 -0.32 15.32
N ASN A 4 0.51 -0.45 16.01
CA ASN A 4 1.47 0.65 16.22
C ASN A 4 2.19 1.10 14.93
N ILE A 5 2.01 0.40 13.81
CA ILE A 5 2.54 0.86 12.53
C ILE A 5 1.80 2.07 11.97
N PHE A 6 0.52 2.26 12.34
CA PHE A 6 -0.26 3.42 11.93
C PHE A 6 0.06 4.58 12.86
N ARG A 7 0.87 5.51 12.37
CA ARG A 7 1.36 6.67 13.13
C ARG A 7 0.60 7.92 12.69
N GLU A 8 0.92 9.04 13.33
CA GLU A 8 0.26 10.33 13.07
C GLU A 8 0.35 10.76 11.59
N TYR A 9 1.50 10.53 10.95
CA TYR A 9 1.77 11.03 9.60
C TYR A 9 1.82 9.94 8.51
N ASP A 10 2.18 8.71 8.89
CA ASP A 10 2.46 7.65 7.94
C ASP A 10 2.28 6.25 8.55
N ILE A 11 2.53 5.23 7.72
CA ILE A 11 2.57 3.84 8.14
C ILE A 11 4.04 3.40 8.18
N ARG A 12 4.52 2.96 9.36
CA ARG A 12 5.92 2.62 9.56
C ARG A 12 6.13 1.52 10.60
N GLY A 13 6.88 0.50 10.21
CA GLY A 13 7.28 -0.60 11.08
C GLY A 13 8.45 -1.40 10.49
N GLU A 14 8.86 -2.43 11.21
CA GLU A 14 9.89 -3.37 10.77
C GLU A 14 9.26 -4.61 10.11
N VAL A 15 9.79 -4.97 8.93
CA VAL A 15 9.32 -6.15 8.17
C VAL A 15 9.69 -7.43 8.93
N GLY A 16 8.71 -8.32 9.11
CA GLY A 16 8.87 -9.57 9.86
C GLY A 16 8.60 -9.44 11.36
N ILE A 17 8.61 -8.21 11.90
CA ILE A 17 8.31 -7.94 13.32
C ILE A 17 6.96 -7.26 13.47
N ASP A 18 6.74 -6.12 12.79
CA ASP A 18 5.52 -5.33 12.93
C ASP A 18 4.50 -5.62 11.84
N PHE A 19 4.99 -5.90 10.62
CA PHE A 19 4.16 -6.30 9.49
C PHE A 19 4.92 -7.23 8.57
N THR A 20 4.20 -8.02 7.78
CA THR A 20 4.78 -8.88 6.75
C THR A 20 4.74 -8.18 5.38
N VAL A 21 5.51 -8.65 4.41
CA VAL A 21 5.38 -8.18 3.03
C VAL A 21 3.94 -8.33 2.52
N GLY A 22 3.27 -9.45 2.84
CA GLY A 22 1.88 -9.69 2.46
C GLY A 22 0.88 -8.70 3.09
N ASP A 23 1.16 -8.17 4.29
CA ASP A 23 0.32 -7.15 4.93
C ASP A 23 0.24 -5.87 4.08
N ALA A 24 1.27 -5.56 3.27
CA ALA A 24 1.28 -4.40 2.39
C ALA A 24 0.13 -4.43 1.35
N TYR A 25 -0.31 -5.61 0.91
CA TYR A 25 -1.48 -5.75 0.04
C TYR A 25 -2.74 -5.23 0.74
N PHE A 26 -2.96 -5.62 2.00
CA PHE A 26 -4.15 -5.20 2.74
C PHE A 26 -4.11 -3.72 3.12
N ILE A 27 -2.92 -3.19 3.44
CA ILE A 27 -2.72 -1.75 3.64
C ILE A 27 -3.13 -0.98 2.37
N ALA A 28 -2.63 -1.41 1.20
CA ALA A 28 -2.97 -0.81 -0.08
C ALA A 28 -4.48 -0.90 -0.40
N ARG A 29 -5.13 -2.03 -0.13
CA ARG A 29 -6.59 -2.18 -0.26
C ARG A 29 -7.37 -1.25 0.66
N GLY A 30 -6.88 -0.99 1.87
CA GLY A 30 -7.46 -0.01 2.78
C GLY A 30 -7.39 1.41 2.22
N ILE A 31 -6.21 1.83 1.76
CA ILE A 31 -6.01 3.13 1.10
C ILE A 31 -6.92 3.26 -0.12
N LEU A 32 -6.95 2.25 -0.98
CA LEU A 32 -7.79 2.20 -2.16
C LEU A 32 -9.28 2.33 -1.84
N SER A 33 -9.77 1.65 -0.79
CA SER A 33 -11.17 1.74 -0.34
C SER A 33 -11.54 3.18 0.01
N TYR A 34 -10.67 3.85 0.76
CA TYR A 34 -10.84 5.27 1.07
C TYR A 34 -10.84 6.13 -0.21
N LEU A 35 -9.84 5.97 -1.08
CA LEU A 35 -9.76 6.74 -2.33
C LEU A 35 -10.97 6.54 -3.24
N LYS A 36 -11.52 5.32 -3.35
CA LYS A 36 -12.73 5.03 -4.12
C LYS A 36 -14.00 5.65 -3.52
N SER A 37 -14.02 5.89 -2.20
CA SER A 37 -15.14 6.58 -1.55
C SER A 37 -15.15 8.09 -1.80
N THR A 38 -14.05 8.66 -2.32
CA THR A 38 -13.98 10.09 -2.65
C THR A 38 -14.76 10.42 -3.93
N PRO A 39 -15.34 11.63 -4.05
CA PRO A 39 -16.15 12.03 -5.21
C PRO A 39 -15.40 12.01 -6.55
N SER A 40 -14.07 12.11 -6.53
CA SER A 40 -13.23 12.20 -7.73
C SER A 40 -13.18 10.91 -8.57
N GLY A 41 -13.54 9.76 -7.99
CA GLY A 41 -13.48 8.46 -8.69
C GLY A 41 -12.07 8.11 -9.18
N LEU A 42 -11.27 7.47 -8.32
CA LEU A 42 -9.89 7.09 -8.65
C LEU A 42 -9.85 6.17 -9.89
N ARG A 43 -9.08 6.57 -10.92
CA ARG A 43 -8.85 5.77 -12.14
C ARG A 43 -7.39 5.45 -12.40
N ARG A 44 -6.47 6.30 -11.94
CA ARG A 44 -5.02 6.16 -12.12
C ARG A 44 -4.30 6.61 -10.86
N ILE A 45 -3.16 5.98 -10.54
CA ILE A 45 -2.30 6.33 -9.42
C ILE A 45 -0.82 6.19 -9.80
N ILE A 46 0.04 7.00 -9.19
CA ILE A 46 1.49 6.86 -9.28
C ILE A 46 1.98 6.09 -8.05
N LEU A 47 2.78 5.04 -8.25
CA LEU A 47 3.44 4.31 -7.16
C LEU A 47 4.95 4.46 -7.28
N ALA A 48 5.59 4.71 -6.14
CA ALA A 48 7.04 4.84 -6.07
C ALA A 48 7.56 4.12 -4.83
N ARG A 49 8.83 3.72 -4.90
CA ARG A 49 9.56 3.12 -3.79
C ARG A 49 10.98 3.67 -3.72
N ASP A 50 11.61 3.53 -2.57
CA ASP A 50 13.03 3.76 -2.43
C ASP A 50 13.85 2.46 -2.68
N GLY A 51 15.14 2.51 -2.37
CA GLY A 51 16.11 1.44 -2.60
C GLY A 51 16.34 0.48 -1.43
N ARG A 52 15.41 0.32 -0.47
CA ARG A 52 15.61 -0.67 0.62
C ARG A 52 15.37 -2.11 0.15
N ALA A 53 15.93 -3.06 0.89
CA ALA A 53 15.89 -4.50 0.56
C ALA A 53 14.48 -5.05 0.33
N HIS A 54 13.50 -4.65 1.16
CA HIS A 54 12.12 -5.12 1.05
C HIS A 54 11.24 -4.24 0.14
N SER A 55 11.77 -3.14 -0.40
CA SER A 55 10.96 -2.15 -1.12
C SER A 55 10.34 -2.73 -2.40
N GLU A 56 11.07 -3.56 -3.15
CA GLU A 56 10.54 -4.21 -4.36
C GLU A 56 9.40 -5.17 -4.04
N ALA A 57 9.56 -5.99 -3.01
CA ALA A 57 8.55 -6.98 -2.61
C ALA A 57 7.28 -6.31 -2.06
N ILE A 58 7.44 -5.25 -1.25
CA ILE A 58 6.33 -4.43 -0.77
C ILE A 58 5.62 -3.75 -1.94
N HIS A 59 6.37 -3.09 -2.82
CA HIS A 59 5.84 -2.42 -4.00
C HIS A 59 5.02 -3.37 -4.87
N SER A 60 5.50 -4.58 -5.13
CA SER A 60 4.76 -5.61 -5.88
C SER A 60 3.40 -5.94 -5.27
N GLN A 61 3.29 -5.99 -3.93
CA GLN A 61 1.99 -6.22 -3.26
C GLN A 61 1.06 -5.01 -3.40
N VAL A 62 1.60 -3.80 -3.33
CA VAL A 62 0.82 -2.56 -3.53
C VAL A 62 0.32 -2.48 -4.97
N VAL A 63 1.19 -2.67 -5.97
CA VAL A 63 0.81 -2.72 -7.39
C VAL A 63 -0.31 -3.73 -7.59
N ARG A 64 -0.16 -4.96 -7.07
CA ARG A 64 -1.18 -6.01 -7.19
C ARG A 64 -2.54 -5.56 -6.62
N ALA A 65 -2.56 -4.92 -5.45
CA ALA A 65 -3.79 -4.44 -4.83
C ALA A 65 -4.52 -3.39 -5.68
N PHE A 66 -3.78 -2.51 -6.36
CA PHE A 66 -4.36 -1.47 -7.22
C PHE A 66 -4.79 -2.02 -8.59
N THR A 67 -3.97 -2.87 -9.23
CA THR A 67 -4.29 -3.43 -10.56
C THR A 67 -5.46 -4.41 -10.51
N GLU A 68 -5.57 -5.25 -9.48
CA GLU A 68 -6.74 -6.14 -9.27
C GLU A 68 -8.05 -5.35 -9.08
N ALA A 69 -7.95 -4.08 -8.71
CA ALA A 69 -9.09 -3.19 -8.54
C ALA A 69 -9.36 -2.29 -9.76
N SER A 70 -8.75 -2.62 -10.89
CA SER A 70 -8.82 -1.91 -12.17
C SER A 70 -8.36 -0.45 -12.09
N ILE A 71 -7.38 -0.16 -11.23
CA ILE A 71 -6.70 1.14 -11.22
C ILE A 71 -5.46 1.06 -12.11
N ASP A 72 -5.30 2.04 -12.98
CA ASP A 72 -4.09 2.21 -13.78
C ASP A 72 -2.92 2.67 -12.91
N VAL A 73 -1.81 1.94 -12.94
CA VAL A 73 -0.64 2.21 -12.09
C VAL A 73 0.50 2.71 -12.96
N VAL A 74 1.06 3.85 -12.59
CA VAL A 74 2.25 4.47 -13.19
C VAL A 74 3.44 4.37 -12.25
#